data_AF-A0A0C9UND1-F1
#
_entry.id   AF-A0A0C9UND1-F1
#
_cell.length_a   1.000
_cell.length_b   1.000
_cell.length_c   1.000
_cell.angle_alpha   90.00
_cell.angle_beta   90.00
_cell.angle_gamma   90.00
#
_symmetry.space_group_name_H-M   'P 1'
#
loop_
_entity.id
_entity.type
_entity.pdbx_description
1 polymer ?
#
loop_
_entity_poly.entity_id
_entity_poly.type
_entity_poly.pdbx_seq_one_letter_code
_entity_poly.pdbx_strand_id
1 'polypeptide(L)'
;MPMTSTYPDKHANGAHHQFGKDIDINNSKAKVTKHVHPKLSDLDRTSRAIVRWAIQDHCSKLATQNPFPNAVEEHMAANASLMRAEVALELKIETEGIYDIAIQLVEFIVG
;
A
#
# COMPACT_ATOMS: atom_id res chain seq x y z
N MET A 1 -51.21 6.70 58.95
CA MET A 1 -50.11 7.19 58.09
C MET A 1 -49.83 6.12 57.06
N PRO A 2 -49.88 6.45 55.77
CA PRO A 2 -48.64 6.51 54.98
C PRO A 2 -48.49 7.84 54.22
N MET A 3 -47.32 8.05 53.60
CA MET A 3 -46.97 9.28 52.88
C MET A 3 -46.29 8.92 51.54
N THR A 4 -46.27 9.90 50.63
CA THR A 4 -45.51 10.00 49.37
C THR A 4 -45.96 9.17 48.15
N SER A 5 -46.26 9.88 47.06
CA SER A 5 -45.59 9.74 45.76
C SER A 5 -46.06 10.87 44.84
N THR A 6 -45.12 11.61 44.22
CA THR A 6 -45.43 12.81 43.41
C THR A 6 -45.04 12.58 41.95
N TYR A 7 -46.04 12.51 41.06
CA TYR A 7 -45.96 12.59 39.59
C TYR A 7 -46.40 14.01 39.14
N PRO A 8 -46.14 14.54 37.92
CA PRO A 8 -46.10 13.91 36.56
C PRO A 8 -44.74 14.06 35.84
N ASP A 9 -44.34 13.28 34.81
CA ASP A 9 -44.95 12.85 33.52
C ASP A 9 -44.79 13.86 32.34
N LYS A 10 -44.57 13.30 31.14
CA LYS A 10 -44.69 13.83 29.76
C LYS A 10 -43.45 14.38 29.02
N HIS A 11 -42.89 13.48 28.17
CA HIS A 11 -42.61 13.64 26.71
C HIS A 11 -41.95 14.95 26.21
N ALA A 12 -40.92 14.98 25.35
CA ALA A 12 -40.26 13.96 24.51
C ALA A 12 -38.78 14.42 24.24
N ASN A 13 -37.98 14.03 23.23
CA ASN A 13 -38.16 13.27 21.99
C ASN A 13 -36.79 12.70 21.49
N GLY A 14 -36.80 11.87 20.42
CA GLY A 14 -35.61 11.27 19.80
C GLY A 14 -35.55 9.75 20.04
N ALA A 15 -36.25 8.89 19.26
CA ALA A 15 -35.92 8.49 17.88
C ALA A 15 -34.50 7.89 17.76
N HIS A 16 -34.27 6.66 17.26
CA HIS A 16 -35.18 5.61 16.76
C HIS A 16 -34.39 4.28 16.65
N HIS A 17 -34.98 3.11 16.94
CA HIS A 17 -34.45 1.73 16.77
C HIS A 17 -33.06 1.39 17.40
N GLN A 18 -32.84 0.45 18.33
CA GLN A 18 -33.42 -0.88 18.65
C GLN A 18 -32.86 -2.05 17.79
N PHE A 19 -32.52 -3.15 18.50
CA PHE A 19 -31.96 -4.43 18.04
C PHE A 19 -30.49 -4.36 17.52
N GLY A 20 -29.52 -5.12 18.03
CA GLY A 20 -29.56 -6.31 18.89
C GLY A 20 -29.41 -7.58 18.06
N LYS A 21 -28.18 -8.12 18.00
CA LYS A 21 -27.85 -9.53 17.76
C LYS A 21 -26.37 -9.79 17.96
N ASP A 22 -26.09 -10.98 18.42
CA ASP A 22 -24.79 -11.51 18.79
C ASP A 22 -23.86 -11.57 17.58
N ILE A 23 -22.63 -11.08 17.72
CA ILE A 23 -21.54 -11.39 16.78
C ILE A 23 -20.63 -12.39 17.48
N ASP A 24 -20.76 -13.64 17.04
CA ASP A 24 -19.96 -14.78 17.45
C ASP A 24 -18.46 -14.44 17.49
N ILE A 25 -17.88 -14.52 18.68
CA ILE A 25 -16.42 -14.62 18.83
C ILE A 25 -16.06 -16.04 18.39
N ASN A 26 -15.91 -16.28 17.09
CA ASN A 26 -15.09 -17.35 16.48
C ASN A 26 -15.26 -17.43 14.95
N ASN A 27 -14.48 -16.67 14.16
CA ASN A 27 -13.91 -17.28 12.95
C ASN A 27 -12.60 -16.62 12.45
N SER A 28 -11.50 -17.32 12.74
CA SER A 28 -10.40 -17.60 11.81
C SER A 28 -10.21 -16.67 10.61
N LYS A 29 -9.39 -15.64 10.79
CA LYS A 29 -7.99 -15.63 10.29
C LYS A 29 -7.44 -14.23 10.49
N ALA A 30 -6.41 -14.11 11.33
CA ALA A 30 -5.40 -13.12 11.05
C ALA A 30 -4.94 -13.38 9.62
N LYS A 31 -5.26 -12.47 8.70
CA LYS A 31 -4.65 -12.49 7.36
C LYS A 31 -3.17 -12.28 7.62
N VAL A 32 -2.43 -13.39 7.63
CA VAL A 32 -1.03 -13.37 7.23
C VAL A 32 -1.07 -12.85 5.79
N THR A 33 -0.97 -11.52 5.66
CA THR A 33 -0.51 -10.86 4.45
C THR A 33 0.89 -11.38 4.25
N LYS A 34 0.99 -12.58 3.64
CA LYS A 34 2.22 -13.05 3.02
C LYS A 34 2.71 -11.86 2.23
N HIS A 35 3.93 -11.38 2.50
CA HIS A 35 4.55 -10.40 1.63
C HIS A 35 4.58 -11.05 0.23
N VAL A 36 3.65 -10.65 -0.61
CA VAL A 36 3.62 -11.09 -2.01
C VAL A 36 4.66 -10.22 -2.65
N HIS A 37 5.89 -10.73 -2.72
CA HIS A 37 6.96 -10.07 -3.46
C HIS A 37 6.42 -9.85 -4.89
N PRO A 38 6.32 -8.59 -5.34
CA PRO A 38 5.85 -8.32 -6.69
C PRO A 38 6.77 -9.00 -7.68
N LYS A 39 6.22 -9.47 -8.81
CA LYS A 39 7.01 -10.08 -9.86
C LYS A 39 6.92 -9.28 -11.14
N LEU A 40 8.02 -9.27 -11.89
CA LEU A 40 8.04 -8.80 -13.28
C LEU A 40 7.00 -9.50 -14.19
N SER A 41 6.48 -10.67 -13.81
CA SER A 41 5.38 -11.34 -14.50
C SER A 41 4.05 -10.62 -14.41
N ASP A 42 3.85 -9.84 -13.35
CA ASP A 42 2.55 -9.31 -12.92
C ASP A 42 2.29 -7.93 -13.56
N LEU A 43 3.35 -7.32 -14.11
CA LEU A 43 3.32 -6.09 -14.89
C LEU A 43 2.89 -6.33 -16.34
N ASP A 44 2.19 -5.38 -16.94
CA ASP A 44 1.96 -5.37 -18.39
C ASP A 44 3.27 -5.26 -19.19
N ARG A 45 3.20 -5.40 -20.52
CA ARG A 45 4.39 -5.42 -21.39
C ARG A 45 5.20 -4.11 -21.35
N THR A 46 4.52 -2.97 -21.23
CA THR A 46 5.10 -1.61 -21.21
C THR A 46 5.82 -1.40 -19.89
N SER A 47 5.11 -1.53 -18.77
CA SER A 47 5.68 -1.35 -17.43
C SER A 47 6.83 -2.32 -17.16
N ARG A 48 6.72 -3.58 -17.64
CA ARG A 48 7.80 -4.58 -17.54
C ARG A 48 9.05 -4.19 -18.32
N ALA A 49 8.93 -3.50 -19.45
CA ALA A 49 10.08 -2.99 -20.21
C ALA A 49 10.78 -1.85 -19.47
N ILE A 50 9.99 -0.90 -18.94
CA ILE A 50 10.46 0.22 -18.11
C ILE A 50 11.21 -0.32 -16.88
N VAL A 51 10.61 -1.22 -16.10
CA VAL A 51 11.23 -1.77 -14.89
C VAL A 51 12.51 -2.55 -15.19
N ARG A 52 12.55 -3.35 -16.27
CA ARG A 52 13.80 -4.04 -16.67
C ARG A 52 14.93 -3.08 -16.99
N TRP A 53 14.63 -1.97 -17.68
CA TRP A 53 15.62 -0.94 -17.98
C TRP A 53 16.05 -0.18 -16.73
N ALA A 54 15.10 0.14 -15.83
CA ALA A 54 15.38 0.79 -14.55
C ALA A 54 16.27 -0.05 -13.64
N ILE A 55 16.03 -1.37 -13.53
CA ILE A 55 16.91 -2.31 -12.82
C ILE A 55 18.34 -2.24 -13.39
N GLN A 56 18.49 -2.28 -14.73
CA GLN A 56 19.81 -2.26 -15.36
C GLN A 56 20.55 -0.93 -15.13
N ASP A 57 19.87 0.21 -15.21
CA ASP A 57 20.42 1.53 -14.90
C ASP A 57 20.79 1.66 -13.41
N HIS A 58 19.95 1.14 -12.52
CA HIS A 58 20.14 1.18 -11.07
C HIS A 58 21.35 0.34 -10.63
N CYS A 59 21.44 -0.93 -11.05
CA CYS A 59 22.59 -1.81 -10.81
C CYS A 59 23.90 -1.19 -11.35
N SER A 60 23.84 -0.59 -12.54
CA SER A 60 25.01 0.07 -13.16
C SER A 60 25.50 1.28 -12.36
N LYS A 61 24.59 1.94 -11.61
CA LYS A 61 24.92 3.11 -10.77
C LYS A 61 25.34 2.73 -9.36
N LEU A 62 24.79 1.68 -8.77
CA LEU A 62 25.23 1.18 -7.46
C LEU A 62 26.70 0.72 -7.50
N ALA A 63 27.19 0.22 -8.64
CA ALA A 63 28.62 -0.02 -8.87
C ALA A 63 29.52 1.24 -8.82
N THR A 64 28.93 2.45 -8.81
CA THR A 64 29.64 3.75 -8.82
C THR A 64 29.26 4.68 -7.66
N GLN A 65 28.31 4.28 -6.81
CA GLN A 65 27.78 5.08 -5.71
C GLN A 65 28.15 4.48 -4.34
N ASN A 66 27.59 5.03 -3.26
CA ASN A 66 27.79 4.53 -1.90
C ASN A 66 27.45 3.02 -1.84
N PRO A 67 28.37 2.14 -1.40
CA PRO A 67 28.12 0.70 -1.33
C PRO A 67 27.09 0.30 -0.27
N PHE A 68 26.72 1.20 0.64
CA PHE A 68 25.68 1.00 1.65
C PHE A 68 24.74 2.22 1.70
N PRO A 69 23.85 2.39 0.70
CA PRO A 69 22.83 3.42 0.75
C PRO A 69 21.86 3.13 1.91
N ASN A 70 21.30 4.18 2.51
CA ASN A 70 20.15 4.00 3.40
C ASN A 70 18.85 3.85 2.58
N ALA A 71 17.78 3.32 3.19
CA ALA A 71 16.52 3.04 2.51
C ALA A 71 15.90 4.26 1.77
N VAL A 72 16.15 5.49 2.22
CA VAL A 72 15.67 6.71 1.52
C VAL A 72 16.51 7.00 0.29
N GLU A 73 17.84 6.82 0.37
CA GLU A 73 18.75 6.95 -0.77
C GLU A 73 18.48 5.88 -1.84
N GLU A 74 18.25 4.64 -1.41
CA GLU A 74 17.88 3.52 -2.28
C GLU A 74 16.56 3.79 -3.01
N HIS A 75 15.51 4.18 -2.28
CA HIS A 75 14.22 4.54 -2.85
C HIS A 75 14.30 5.70 -3.85
N MET A 76 15.04 6.76 -3.52
CA MET A 76 15.29 7.88 -4.45
C MET A 76 16.05 7.42 -5.70
N ALA A 77 17.04 6.54 -5.55
CA ALA A 77 17.82 6.01 -6.67
C ALA A 77 16.99 5.07 -7.56
N ALA A 78 16.12 4.24 -6.99
CA ALA A 78 15.18 3.39 -7.69
C ALA A 78 14.16 4.22 -8.50
N ASN A 79 13.49 5.17 -7.83
CA ASN A 79 12.54 6.10 -8.46
C ASN A 79 13.20 6.91 -9.60
N ALA A 80 14.39 7.45 -9.37
CA ALA A 80 15.12 8.18 -10.41
C ALA A 80 15.54 7.28 -11.60
N SER A 81 15.73 5.98 -11.37
CA SER A 81 16.02 5.00 -12.44
C SER A 81 14.78 4.67 -13.26
N LEU A 82 13.60 4.62 -12.64
CA LEU A 82 12.31 4.50 -13.34
C LEU A 82 12.02 5.71 -14.22
N MET A 83 12.14 6.94 -13.68
CA MET A 83 11.94 8.16 -14.48
C MET A 83 12.88 8.22 -15.70
N ARG A 84 14.13 7.74 -15.56
CA ARG A 84 15.06 7.63 -16.70
C ARG A 84 14.67 6.54 -17.69
N ALA A 85 14.13 5.42 -17.23
CA ALA A 85 13.64 4.35 -18.10
C ALA A 85 12.38 4.77 -18.89
N GLU A 86 11.47 5.53 -18.28
CA GLU A 86 10.33 6.14 -18.99
C GLU A 86 10.79 7.05 -20.13
N VAL A 87 11.72 7.99 -19.84
CA VAL A 87 12.28 8.91 -20.82
C VAL A 87 13.08 8.17 -21.91
N ALA A 88 13.90 7.18 -21.54
CA ALA A 88 14.76 6.46 -22.49
C ALA A 88 14.01 5.50 -23.44
N LEU A 89 12.83 5.02 -23.02
CA LEU A 89 11.99 4.14 -23.84
C LEU A 89 10.82 4.87 -24.53
N GLU A 90 10.60 6.14 -24.20
CA GLU A 90 9.41 6.93 -24.60
C GLU A 90 8.08 6.28 -24.15
N LEU A 91 8.10 5.62 -22.98
CA LEU A 91 6.96 4.91 -22.38
C LEU A 91 6.61 5.52 -21.02
N LYS A 92 5.40 5.26 -20.53
CA LYS A 92 4.96 5.68 -19.19
C LYS A 92 4.26 4.55 -18.44
N ILE A 93 4.41 4.57 -17.12
CA ILE A 93 3.56 3.83 -16.19
C ILE A 93 2.35 4.72 -15.87
N GLU A 94 1.18 4.34 -16.37
CA GLU A 94 -0.03 5.17 -16.28
C GLU A 94 -0.76 5.11 -14.93
N THR A 95 -0.37 4.19 -14.04
CA THR A 95 -1.07 3.97 -12.76
C THR A 95 -0.11 3.96 -11.58
N GLU A 96 -0.46 4.70 -10.54
CA GLU A 96 0.29 4.84 -9.29
C GLU A 96 0.58 3.47 -8.64
N GLY A 97 -0.41 2.58 -8.57
CA GLY A 97 -0.21 1.23 -8.04
C GLY A 97 0.76 0.35 -8.83
N ILE A 98 0.90 0.57 -10.15
CA ILE A 98 1.98 -0.09 -10.92
C ILE A 98 3.33 0.59 -10.67
N TYR A 99 3.34 1.90 -10.43
CA TYR A 99 4.55 2.65 -10.07
C TYR A 99 5.13 2.21 -8.73
N ASP A 100 4.29 2.00 -7.71
CA ASP A 100 4.69 1.45 -6.41
C ASP A 100 5.28 0.04 -6.53
N ILE A 101 4.65 -0.81 -7.36
CA ILE A 101 5.14 -2.16 -7.69
C ILE A 101 6.48 -2.08 -8.44
N ALA A 102 6.63 -1.13 -9.35
CA ALA A 102 7.83 -0.91 -10.13
C ALA A 102 9.01 -0.46 -9.24
N ILE A 103 8.77 0.44 -8.29
CA ILE A 103 9.77 0.85 -7.30
C ILE A 103 10.23 -0.35 -6.46
N GLN A 104 9.29 -1.08 -5.86
CA GLN A 104 9.59 -2.27 -5.03
C GLN A 104 10.38 -3.33 -5.81
N LEU A 105 10.11 -3.49 -7.11
CA LEU A 105 10.85 -4.40 -7.99
C LEU A 105 12.28 -3.93 -8.29
N VAL A 106 12.54 -2.62 -8.34
CA VAL A 106 13.88 -2.06 -8.56
C VAL A 106 14.71 -2.15 -7.28
N GLU A 107 14.13 -1.83 -6.12
CA GLU A 107 14.76 -1.97 -4.79
C GLU A 107 15.11 -3.44 -4.49
N PHE A 108 14.11 -4.33 -4.54
CA PHE A 108 14.27 -5.75 -4.15
C PHE A 108 15.28 -6.56 -4.98
N ILE A 109 15.70 -6.07 -6.15
CA ILE A 109 16.68 -6.76 -7.00
C ILE A 109 18.13 -6.38 -6.66
N VAL A 110 18.36 -5.34 -5.84
CA VAL A 110 19.72 -4.88 -5.48
C VAL A 110 19.99 -4.75 -3.97
N GLY A 111 18.96 -4.78 -3.12
CA GLY A 111 19.09 -4.95 -1.66
C GLY A 111 19.30 -6.39 -1.17
#